data_AF-A0A8J6V331-F1
#
_entry.id   AF-A0A8J6V331-F1
#
_cell.length_a   1.000
_cell.length_b   1.000
_cell.length_c   1.000
_cell.angle_alpha   90.00
_cell.angle_beta   90.00
_cell.angle_gamma   90.00
#
_symmetry.space_group_name_H-M   'P 1'
#
loop_
_entity.id
_entity.type
_entity.pdbx_description
1 polymer ?
#
loop_
_entity_poly.entity_id
_entity_poly.type
_entity_poly.pdbx_seq_one_letter_code
_entity_poly.pdbx_strand_id
1 'polypeptide(L)' 'MTTKLIVNPSSLVSKGIQISQVDNLNLFKFTDELQSRMEELLEKKKADFLTPEEVAELAAILELDRIFTLINAKVIAQA' A
#
# COMPACT_ATOMS: atom_id res chain seq x y z
N MET A 1 -21.72 -12.01 -5.20
CA MET A 1 -20.59 -11.62 -6.07
C MET A 1 -19.38 -11.42 -5.17
N THR A 2 -18.67 -12.48 -4.81
CA THR A 2 -17.46 -12.43 -3.99
C THR A 2 -16.33 -11.88 -4.84
N THR A 3 -16.03 -10.59 -4.67
CA THR A 3 -14.95 -9.90 -5.36
C THR A 3 -13.63 -10.53 -4.95
N LYS A 4 -13.20 -11.48 -5.78
CA LYS A 4 -11.87 -12.06 -5.79
C LYS A 4 -10.91 -10.90 -6.10
N LEU A 5 -10.49 -10.17 -5.07
CA LEU A 5 -9.31 -9.33 -5.09
C LEU A 5 -8.14 -10.29 -5.34
N ILE A 6 -7.94 -10.63 -6.60
CA ILE A 6 -6.68 -11.14 -7.07
C ILE A 6 -5.73 -9.98 -6.79
N VAL A 7 -4.93 -10.15 -5.73
CA VAL A 7 -4.01 -9.20 -5.08
C VAL A 7 -2.90 -8.72 -6.03
N ASN A 8 -3.29 -8.17 -7.18
CA ASN A 8 -2.37 -7.47 -8.05
C ASN A 8 -2.08 -6.12 -7.38
N PRO A 9 -0.81 -5.81 -7.06
CA PRO A 9 -0.44 -4.51 -6.51
C PRO A 9 -0.95 -3.38 -7.41
N SER A 10 -0.96 -3.59 -8.74
CA SER A 10 -1.53 -2.66 -9.72
C SER A 10 -3.03 -2.38 -9.58
N SER A 11 -3.83 -3.29 -9.02
CA SER A 11 -5.25 -3.01 -8.72
C SER A 11 -5.42 -2.17 -7.46
N LEU A 12 -4.50 -2.31 -6.50
CA LEU A 12 -4.41 -1.41 -5.33
C LEU A 12 -3.94 -0.02 -5.76
N VAL A 13 -3.10 0.09 -6.80
CA VAL A 13 -2.65 1.38 -7.34
C VAL A 13 -3.84 2.28 -7.72
N SER A 14 -4.85 1.73 -8.40
CA SER A 14 -5.98 2.51 -8.90
C SER A 14 -6.95 3.03 -7.83
N LYS A 15 -6.99 2.39 -6.65
CA LYS A 15 -7.93 2.75 -5.55
C LYS A 15 -7.23 3.25 -4.29
N GLY A 16 -5.99 2.86 -4.09
CA GLY A 16 -5.26 2.97 -2.84
C GLY A 16 -4.09 3.97 -2.85
N ILE A 17 -3.89 4.70 -3.95
CA ILE A 17 -2.83 5.71 -4.05
C ILE A 17 -3.42 7.10 -4.11
N GLN A 18 -2.82 7.98 -3.31
CA GLN A 18 -2.93 9.42 -3.48
C GLN A 18 -1.57 10.02 -3.79
N ILE A 19 -1.55 10.98 -4.70
CA ILE A 19 -0.39 11.85 -4.87
C ILE A 19 -0.55 12.97 -3.84
N SER A 20 0.47 13.19 -3.03
CA SER A 20 0.55 14.31 -2.10
C SER A 20 1.72 15.20 -2.48
N GLN A 21 1.41 16.48 -2.68
CA GLN A 21 2.41 17.48 -2.97
C GLN A 21 3.04 17.93 -1.65
N VAL A 22 4.32 17.67 -1.47
CA VAL A 22 5.10 18.08 -0.30
C VAL A 22 6.30 18.86 -0.81
N ASP A 23 6.49 20.10 -0.34
CA ASP A 23 7.62 20.95 -0.74
C ASP A 23 7.87 20.99 -2.26
N ASN A 24 6.79 21.20 -3.03
CA ASN A 24 6.81 21.27 -4.50
C ASN A 24 7.12 19.93 -5.22
N LEU A 25 7.18 18.81 -4.49
CA LEU A 25 7.38 17.46 -5.01
C LEU A 25 6.09 16.66 -4.97
N ASN A 26 5.81 15.93 -6.05
CA ASN A 26 4.69 15.00 -6.11
C ASN A 26 5.13 13.65 -5.53
N LEU A 27 4.82 13.42 -4.25
CA LEU A 27 5.13 12.17 -3.57
C LEU A 27 3.93 11.23 -3.62
N PHE A 28 4.22 9.95 -3.80
CA PHE A 28 3.22 8.89 -3.75
C PHE A 28 2.96 8.53 -2.30
N LYS A 29 1.69 8.51 -1.90
CA LYS A 29 1.28 8.02 -0.59
C LYS A 29 0.09 7.07 -0.75
N PHE A 30 -0.11 6.26 0.27
CA PHE A 30 -1.34 5.49 0.39
C PHE A 30 -2.53 6.39 0.71
N THR A 31 -3.72 5.97 0.29
CA THR A 31 -4.98 6.55 0.76
C THR A 31 -5.24 6.10 2.19
N ASP A 32 -6.01 6.90 2.94
CA ASP A 32 -6.46 6.53 4.30
C ASP A 32 -7.12 5.15 4.35
N GLU A 33 -7.88 4.78 3.31
CA GLU A 33 -8.52 3.47 3.21
C GLU A 33 -7.48 2.34 3.13
N LEU A 34 -6.45 2.48 2.31
CA LEU A 34 -5.40 1.47 2.15
C LEU A 34 -4.47 1.43 3.37
N GLN A 35 -4.18 2.58 3.99
CA GLN A 35 -3.43 2.65 5.25
C GLN A 35 -4.18 1.92 6.36
N SER A 36 -5.47 2.22 6.54
CA SER A 36 -6.32 1.55 7.54
C SER A 36 -6.36 0.04 7.31
N ARG A 37 -6.53 -0.42 6.05
CA ARG A 37 -6.48 -1.85 5.73
C ARG A 37 -5.13 -2.48 6.07
N MET A 38 -4.02 -1.80 5.76
CA MET A 38 -2.69 -2.28 6.12
C MET A 38 -2.53 -2.43 7.64
N GLU A 39 -2.99 -1.44 8.40
CA GLU A 39 -2.95 -1.46 9.86
C GLU A 39 -3.78 -2.61 10.43
N GLU A 40 -5.02 -2.81 9.95
CA GLU A 40 -5.87 -3.94 10.36
C GLU A 40 -5.19 -5.29 10.09
N LEU A 41 -4.58 -5.46 8.92
CA LEU A 41 -3.85 -6.68 8.56
C LEU A 41 -2.61 -6.88 9.44
N LEU A 42 -1.88 -5.81 9.77
CA LEU A 42 -0.74 -5.87 10.67
C LEU A 42 -1.17 -6.23 12.10
N GLU A 43 -2.29 -5.70 12.59
CA GLU A 43 -2.86 -6.06 13.88
C GLU A 43 -3.27 -7.53 13.92
N LYS A 44 -3.99 -8.01 12.90
CA LYS A 44 -4.33 -9.42 12.77
C LYS A 44 -3.10 -10.32 12.66
N LYS A 45 -2.03 -9.85 12.01
CA LYS A 45 -0.76 -10.58 11.89
C LYS A 45 -0.09 -10.73 13.25
N LYS A 46 -0.07 -9.66 14.06
CA LYS A 46 0.45 -9.71 15.43
C LYS A 46 -0.33 -10.69 16.30
N ALA A 47 -1.62 -10.84 16.04
CA ALA A 47 -2.49 -11.76 16.75
C ALA A 47 -2.52 -13.19 16.15
N ASP A 48 -1.71 -13.45 15.11
CA ASP A 48 -1.62 -14.74 14.39
C ASP A 48 -2.96 -15.21 13.76
N PHE A 49 -3.90 -14.29 13.53
CA PHE A 49 -5.21 -14.56 12.93
C PHE A 49 -5.25 -14.32 11.41
N LEU A 50 -4.09 -14.13 10.77
CA LEU A 50 -4.03 -13.80 9.37
C LEU A 50 -4.36 -15.02 8.50
N THR A 51 -5.43 -14.93 7.73
CA THR A 51 -5.74 -15.94 6.72
C THR A 51 -4.70 -15.89 5.60
N PRO A 52 -4.48 -17.00 4.85
CA PRO A 52 -3.56 -17.00 3.72
C PRO A 52 -3.90 -15.95 2.64
N GLU A 53 -5.18 -15.58 2.51
CA GLU A 53 -5.63 -14.51 1.62
C GLU A 53 -5.15 -13.14 2.15
N GLU A 54 -5.32 -12.87 3.44
CA GLU A 54 -4.86 -11.65 4.10
C GLU A 54 -3.32 -11.54 4.14
N VAL A 55 -2.61 -12.68 4.24
CA VAL A 55 -1.15 -12.72 4.11
C VAL A 55 -0.72 -12.23 2.72
N ALA A 56 -1.40 -12.71 1.67
CA ALA A 56 -1.11 -12.30 0.30
C ALA A 56 -1.48 -10.82 0.06
N GLU A 57 -2.59 -10.35 0.63
CA GLU A 57 -2.99 -8.94 0.60
C GLU A 57 -1.94 -8.04 1.28
N LEU A 58 -1.52 -8.40 2.50
CA LEU A 58 -0.49 -7.66 3.23
C LEU A 58 0.84 -7.66 2.47
N ALA A 59 1.24 -8.78 1.87
CA ALA A 59 2.45 -8.85 1.06
C ALA A 59 2.39 -7.91 -0.15
N ALA A 60 1.25 -7.85 -0.84
CA ALA A 60 1.04 -6.92 -1.95
C ALA A 60 1.09 -5.45 -1.52
N ILE A 61 0.51 -5.11 -0.36
CA ILE A 61 0.57 -3.75 0.18
C ILE A 61 2.00 -3.36 0.56
N LEU A 62 2.75 -4.26 1.21
CA LEU A 62 4.15 -4.02 1.60
C LEU A 62 5.07 -3.86 0.39
N GLU A 63 4.82 -4.61 -0.69
CA GLU A 63 5.55 -4.43 -1.94
C GLU A 63 5.27 -3.05 -2.55
N LEU A 64 4.01 -2.62 -2.53
CA LEU A 64 3.61 -1.30 -2.99
C LEU A 64 4.27 -0.17 -2.18
N ASP A 65 4.34 -0.31 -0.85
CA ASP A 65 5.01 0.63 0.06
C ASP A 65 6.47 0.82 -0.31
N ARG A 66 7.15 -0.30 -0.57
CA ARG A 66 8.56 -0.30 -0.95
C ARG A 66 8.79 0.37 -2.30
N ILE A 67 7.91 0.13 -3.27
CA ILE A 67 7.95 0.81 -4.57
C ILE A 67 7.80 2.32 -4.38
N PHE A 68 6.83 2.78 -3.58
CA PHE A 68 6.65 4.22 -3.34
C PHE A 68 7.79 4.84 -2.58
N THR A 69 8.31 4.16 -1.56
CA THR A 69 9.49 4.64 -0.82
C THR A 69 10.67 4.86 -1.75
N LEU A 70 10.92 3.94 -2.70
CA LEU A 70 11.98 4.07 -3.69
C LEU A 70 11.71 5.21 -4.70
N ILE A 71 10.48 5.35 -5.18
CA ILE A 71 10.10 6.43 -6.10
C ILE A 71 10.22 7.78 -5.38
N ASN A 72 9.64 7.92 -4.20
CA ASN A 72 9.71 9.12 -3.38
C ASN A 72 11.16 9.48 -3.06
N ALA A 73 11.99 8.51 -2.65
CA ALA A 73 13.41 8.74 -2.41
C ALA A 73 14.13 9.26 -3.66
N LYS A 74 13.82 8.75 -4.86
CA LYS A 74 14.36 9.26 -6.12
C LYS A 74 13.85 10.66 -6.46
N VAL A 75 12.56 10.93 -6.26
CA VAL A 75 11.94 12.26 -6.48
C VAL A 75 12.58 13.29 -5.56
N ILE A 76 12.78 12.96 -4.28
CA ILE A 76 13.43 13.82 -3.29
C ILE A 76 14.92 14.00 -3.61
N ALA A 77 15.62 12.94 -4.04
CA ALA A 77 17.03 13.04 -4.41
C ALA A 77 17.29 13.85 -5.69
N GLN A 78 16.27 14.05 -6.52
CA GLN A 78 16.33 14.87 -7.74
C GLN A 78 15.81 16.30 -7.55
N ALA A 79 15.28 16.61 -6.38
CA ALA A 79 14.73 17.91 -6.00
C ALA A 79 15.81 18.92 -5.60
#